data_AF-A0A8C3Y247-F1
#
_entry.id   AF-A0A8C3Y247-F1
#
_cell.length_a   1.000
_cell.length_b   1.000
_cell.length_c   1.000
_cell.angle_alpha   90.00
_cell.angle_beta   90.00
_cell.angle_gamma   90.00
#
_symmetry.space_group_name_H-M   'P 1'
#
loop_
_entity.id
_entity.type
_entity.pdbx_description
1 polymer ?
#
loop_
_entity_poly.entity_id
_entity_poly.type
_entity_poly.pdbx_seq_one_letter_code
_entity_poly.pdbx_strand_id
1 'polypeptide(L)'
;MEASPTSLKRLRFGKLKVVRRRLLQRYEHQPFISCLAGFYSCRWRRYQRERTEPGKCCCSMRECMFFPLLVAAFCFSLVFLYTWGEGKNDYNNFDWQTHTLRCGLTLAFLLQILSVTQVIIVGPYLAILLFLFLIPLGMYSPCIREMGTLGPKPALIGHRGAPMLAPENTEMSFLKTIEHGGDGLETDVTISYDGVPFLMHDDTLKRTTNIQEVYPNDTGKAASFFSWDALQKLNAGTWFLKNKPYVGMGSLSKADQNQAMNQSIYTLSSFLRLADSHNKLVIFDLYRPPEKHPYRNLWLRKILDVILNESKIKRHLVLWLHDSVRSFVQSVAPGFQHAMGRMAPIEYLLLHNIGKLNLVYTDMSSEDIRKYAEANITTNFYVVNEPWLYSLAWCSGAHSVTTNAVHLLKDLSQPLFLMVSGSPLCLREINLPSGRNFRIISLFVILSWTTNCRVKKHLGHSSHRSLFKDFKQLASQS
;
A
#
# COMPACT_ATOMS: atom_id res chain seq x y z
N MET A 1 -24.85 44.00 -51.44
CA MET A 1 -23.78 42.98 -51.42
C MET A 1 -23.14 43.05 -50.05
N GLU A 2 -23.08 42.05 -49.19
CA GLU A 2 -23.56 40.67 -49.11
C GLU A 2 -23.52 40.35 -47.61
N ALA A 3 -24.51 39.63 -47.09
CA ALA A 3 -24.55 39.19 -45.71
C ALA A 3 -23.66 37.94 -45.53
N SER A 4 -22.97 37.79 -44.38
CA SER A 4 -22.66 36.48 -43.77
C SER A 4 -21.79 36.59 -42.49
N PRO A 5 -21.91 35.65 -41.53
CA PRO A 5 -21.91 35.94 -40.11
C PRO A 5 -20.79 35.27 -39.29
N THR A 6 -20.90 35.43 -37.96
CA THR A 6 -20.34 34.58 -36.89
C THR A 6 -18.85 34.69 -36.54
N SER A 7 -18.56 35.36 -35.41
CA SER A 7 -17.35 35.13 -34.61
C SER A 7 -17.66 35.04 -33.09
N LEU A 8 -18.91 34.77 -32.73
CA LEU A 8 -19.31 34.43 -31.36
C LEU A 8 -19.01 32.96 -30.98
N LYS A 9 -17.91 32.38 -31.48
CA LYS A 9 -17.59 30.95 -31.32
C LYS A 9 -16.15 30.60 -30.89
N ARG A 10 -15.33 31.54 -30.40
CA ARG A 10 -14.01 31.18 -29.81
C ARG A 10 -13.90 31.29 -28.29
N LEU A 11 -14.78 32.01 -27.61
CA LEU A 11 -14.65 32.26 -26.17
C LEU A 11 -15.33 31.24 -25.24
N ARG A 12 -16.05 30.24 -25.76
CA ARG A 12 -16.67 29.17 -24.94
C ARG A 12 -16.02 27.79 -25.04
N PHE A 13 -15.15 27.53 -26.02
CA PHE A 13 -14.52 26.20 -26.17
C PHE A 13 -13.33 25.95 -25.24
N GLY A 14 -12.60 26.98 -24.80
CA GLY A 14 -11.50 26.85 -23.83
C GLY A 14 -12.00 26.48 -22.43
N LYS A 15 -13.02 27.19 -21.93
CA LYS A 15 -13.66 26.87 -20.65
C LYS A 15 -14.42 25.55 -20.71
N LEU A 16 -15.07 25.18 -21.83
CA LEU A 16 -15.64 23.85 -21.97
C LEU A 16 -14.58 22.74 -22.06
N LYS A 17 -13.40 22.95 -22.64
CA LYS A 17 -12.31 21.94 -22.61
C LYS A 17 -11.71 21.77 -21.21
N VAL A 18 -11.62 22.84 -20.41
CA VAL A 18 -11.14 22.79 -19.02
C VAL A 18 -12.21 22.20 -18.09
N VAL A 19 -13.48 22.55 -18.28
CA VAL A 19 -14.62 21.95 -17.56
C VAL A 19 -14.86 20.51 -18.01
N ARG A 20 -14.64 20.16 -19.29
CA ARG A 20 -14.66 18.78 -19.79
C ARG A 20 -13.42 17.99 -19.33
N ARG A 21 -12.24 18.59 -19.13
CA ARG A 21 -11.11 17.93 -18.44
C ARG A 21 -11.38 17.72 -16.95
N ARG A 22 -12.00 18.69 -16.25
CA ARG A 22 -12.44 18.54 -14.84
C ARG A 22 -13.64 17.60 -14.66
N LEU A 23 -14.52 17.49 -15.65
CA LEU A 23 -15.62 16.52 -15.67
C LEU A 23 -15.21 15.17 -16.25
N LEU A 24 -14.07 15.05 -16.94
CA LEU A 24 -13.45 13.78 -17.34
C LEU A 24 -12.42 13.27 -16.30
N GLN A 25 -12.17 14.03 -15.22
CA GLN A 25 -11.87 13.47 -13.89
C GLN A 25 -13.14 12.86 -13.23
N ARG A 26 -14.19 12.58 -14.01
CA ARG A 26 -15.22 11.61 -13.62
C ARG A 26 -14.55 10.27 -13.46
N TYR A 27 -14.60 9.75 -12.23
CA TYR A 27 -14.68 8.34 -11.88
C TYR A 27 -14.24 7.43 -13.03
N GLU A 28 -12.97 7.03 -13.06
CA GLU A 28 -12.63 5.86 -13.86
C GLU A 28 -13.45 4.70 -13.29
N HIS A 29 -14.51 4.38 -14.03
CA HIS A 29 -15.22 3.14 -13.94
C HIS A 29 -14.21 2.05 -14.27
N GLN A 30 -13.48 1.62 -13.26
CA GLN A 30 -13.15 0.21 -13.14
C GLN A 30 -14.17 -0.41 -12.18
N PRO A 31 -15.45 -0.53 -12.60
CA PRO A 31 -16.41 -1.29 -11.83
C PRO A 31 -15.81 -2.67 -11.58
N PHE A 32 -15.04 -3.21 -12.53
CA PHE A 32 -14.32 -4.46 -12.40
C PHE A 32 -13.39 -4.53 -11.18
N ILE A 33 -12.48 -3.58 -10.94
CA ILE A 33 -11.56 -3.65 -9.79
C ILE A 33 -12.27 -3.34 -8.46
N SER A 34 -13.25 -2.43 -8.47
CA SER A 34 -14.09 -2.21 -7.28
C SER A 34 -15.01 -3.41 -6.99
N CYS A 35 -15.42 -4.14 -8.02
CA CYS A 35 -16.25 -5.33 -7.95
C CYS A 35 -15.41 -6.54 -7.52
N LEU A 36 -14.19 -6.72 -8.03
CA LEU A 36 -13.21 -7.68 -7.51
C LEU A 36 -12.88 -7.38 -6.05
N ALA A 37 -12.48 -6.16 -5.70
CA ALA A 37 -12.20 -5.81 -4.31
C ALA A 37 -13.44 -5.96 -3.42
N GLY A 38 -14.63 -5.61 -3.92
CA GLY A 38 -15.90 -5.83 -3.24
C GLY A 38 -16.24 -7.30 -3.02
N PHE A 39 -16.02 -8.15 -4.03
CA PHE A 39 -16.25 -9.60 -3.96
C PHE A 39 -15.25 -10.30 -3.05
N TYR A 40 -13.96 -9.97 -3.13
CA TYR A 40 -12.89 -10.62 -2.36
C TYR A 40 -12.70 -10.04 -0.94
N SER A 41 -13.30 -8.89 -0.61
CA SER A 41 -13.07 -8.26 0.71
C SER A 41 -14.32 -7.67 1.36
N CYS A 42 -15.50 -7.76 0.73
CA CYS A 42 -16.76 -7.15 1.17
C CYS A 42 -16.70 -5.63 1.42
N ARG A 43 -15.63 -4.96 0.98
CA ARG A 43 -15.46 -3.51 1.06
C ARG A 43 -15.88 -2.85 -0.24
N TRP A 44 -17.13 -2.39 -0.26
CA TRP A 44 -17.70 -1.68 -1.41
C TRP A 44 -17.40 -0.17 -1.43
N ARG A 45 -16.58 0.34 -0.49
CA ARG A 45 -16.23 1.77 -0.44
C ARG A 45 -15.22 2.12 -1.54
N ARG A 46 -15.55 3.12 -2.36
CA ARG A 46 -14.70 3.71 -3.40
C ARG A 46 -13.48 4.39 -2.78
N TYR A 47 -12.29 3.94 -3.13
CA TYR A 47 -11.03 4.66 -2.89
C TYR A 47 -10.60 5.37 -4.17
N GLN A 48 -10.17 6.62 -4.05
CA GLN A 48 -9.69 7.44 -5.16
C GLN A 48 -8.21 7.07 -5.42
N ARG A 49 -7.94 6.24 -6.44
CA ARG A 49 -6.57 5.93 -6.89
C ARG A 49 -6.14 6.95 -7.93
N GLU A 50 -4.96 7.55 -7.77
CA GLU A 50 -4.31 8.34 -8.83
C GLU A 50 -3.28 7.51 -9.60
N ARG A 51 -3.07 7.93 -10.86
CA ARG A 51 -2.24 7.26 -11.87
C ARG A 51 -0.77 7.21 -11.45
N THR A 52 -0.17 6.02 -11.52
CA THR A 52 1.27 5.84 -11.66
C THR A 52 1.77 6.52 -12.95
N GLU A 53 2.90 7.21 -12.89
CA GLU A 53 3.51 7.87 -14.06
C GLU A 53 3.73 6.87 -15.22
N PRO A 54 3.53 7.29 -16.48
CA PRO A 54 3.66 6.38 -17.61
C PRO A 54 5.14 6.13 -17.92
N GLY A 55 5.60 4.89 -17.71
CA GLY A 55 6.96 4.50 -18.12
C GLY A 55 7.44 3.11 -17.70
N LYS A 56 6.81 2.44 -16.73
CA LYS A 56 7.10 1.03 -16.38
C LYS A 56 5.78 0.28 -16.16
N CYS A 57 5.52 -0.84 -16.88
CA CYS A 57 4.33 -1.72 -16.62
C CYS A 57 4.44 -2.07 -15.13
N CYS A 58 3.46 -1.65 -14.31
CA CYS A 58 3.38 -2.03 -12.89
C CYS A 58 3.08 -3.52 -12.70
N CYS A 59 2.82 -4.22 -13.80
CA CYS A 59 2.56 -5.63 -13.83
C CYS A 59 3.64 -6.30 -14.67
N SER A 60 4.05 -7.51 -14.31
CA SER A 60 4.96 -8.29 -15.15
C SER A 60 4.34 -8.51 -16.54
N MET A 61 5.14 -8.74 -17.59
CA MET A 61 4.64 -9.10 -18.92
C MET A 61 3.59 -10.22 -18.86
N ARG A 62 3.71 -11.15 -17.91
CA ARG A 62 2.75 -12.25 -17.69
C ARG A 62 1.39 -11.77 -17.17
N GLU A 63 1.37 -10.73 -16.34
CA GLU A 63 0.15 -10.11 -15.83
C GLU A 63 -0.50 -9.17 -16.85
N CYS A 64 0.31 -8.42 -17.63
CA CYS A 64 -0.17 -7.56 -18.72
C CYS A 64 -0.88 -8.45 -19.82
N MET A 65 -0.57 -9.76 -19.92
CA MET A 65 -1.23 -10.74 -20.82
C MET A 65 -2.54 -11.35 -20.29
N PHE A 66 -2.84 -11.20 -19.00
CA PHE A 66 -3.98 -11.89 -18.38
C PHE A 66 -5.33 -11.29 -18.79
N PHE A 67 -5.38 -9.97 -18.89
CA PHE A 67 -6.58 -9.24 -19.30
C PHE A 67 -7.05 -9.56 -20.73
N PRO A 68 -6.18 -9.54 -21.77
CA PRO A 68 -6.60 -9.94 -23.11
C PRO A 68 -7.04 -11.41 -23.19
N LEU A 69 -6.46 -12.31 -22.39
CA LEU A 69 -6.90 -13.70 -22.28
C LEU A 69 -8.32 -13.84 -21.71
N LEU A 70 -8.65 -13.07 -20.67
CA LEU A 70 -10.00 -13.04 -20.09
C LEU A 70 -11.03 -12.46 -21.07
N VAL A 71 -10.68 -11.39 -21.78
CA VAL A 71 -11.54 -10.79 -22.81
C VAL A 71 -11.76 -11.77 -23.95
N ALA A 72 -10.71 -12.46 -24.40
CA ALA A 72 -10.82 -13.51 -25.42
C ALA A 72 -11.75 -14.64 -24.95
N ALA A 73 -11.59 -15.14 -23.73
CA ALA A 73 -12.46 -16.19 -23.18
C ALA A 73 -13.93 -15.76 -23.09
N PHE A 74 -14.20 -14.51 -22.69
CA PHE A 74 -15.56 -13.96 -22.66
C PHE A 74 -16.16 -13.86 -24.07
N CYS A 75 -15.41 -13.35 -25.05
CA CYS A 75 -15.86 -13.29 -26.43
C CYS A 75 -16.11 -14.67 -27.03
N PHE A 76 -15.23 -15.65 -26.77
CA PHE A 76 -15.43 -17.04 -27.17
C PHE A 76 -16.69 -17.65 -26.53
N SER A 77 -16.99 -17.30 -25.28
CA SER A 77 -18.21 -17.74 -24.60
C SER A 77 -19.47 -17.20 -25.28
N LEU A 78 -19.46 -15.94 -25.72
CA LEU A 78 -20.58 -15.31 -26.44
C LEU A 78 -20.78 -15.93 -27.82
N VAL A 79 -19.69 -16.17 -28.56
CA VAL A 79 -19.75 -16.85 -29.86
C VAL A 79 -20.29 -18.27 -29.69
N PHE A 80 -19.85 -18.99 -28.66
CA PHE A 80 -20.35 -20.33 -28.35
C PHE A 80 -21.85 -20.32 -27.99
N LEU A 81 -22.29 -19.37 -27.16
CA LEU A 81 -23.71 -19.22 -26.82
C LEU A 81 -24.57 -18.89 -28.04
N TYR A 82 -24.07 -18.05 -28.93
CA TYR A 82 -24.74 -17.70 -30.18
C TYR A 82 -24.83 -18.90 -31.12
N THR A 83 -23.71 -19.59 -31.40
CA THR A 83 -23.71 -20.76 -32.30
C THR A 83 -24.52 -21.93 -31.74
N TRP A 84 -24.50 -22.13 -30.42
CA TRP A 84 -25.39 -23.08 -29.75
C TRP A 84 -26.86 -22.69 -29.87
N GLY A 85 -27.17 -21.40 -29.70
CA GLY A 85 -28.51 -20.86 -29.84
C GLY A 85 -29.08 -21.05 -31.24
N GLU A 86 -28.32 -20.66 -32.27
CA GLU A 86 -28.67 -20.86 -33.68
C GLU A 86 -28.79 -22.35 -34.02
N GLY A 87 -27.81 -23.18 -33.62
CA GLY A 87 -27.85 -24.62 -33.86
C GLY A 87 -29.05 -25.31 -33.20
N LYS A 88 -29.49 -24.85 -32.03
CA LYS A 88 -30.69 -25.36 -31.36
C LYS A 88 -31.98 -24.83 -31.97
N ASN A 89 -31.99 -23.59 -32.44
CA ASN A 89 -33.12 -22.99 -33.15
C ASN A 89 -33.36 -23.70 -34.49
N ASP A 90 -32.29 -23.94 -35.26
CA ASP A 90 -32.33 -24.73 -36.49
C ASP A 90 -32.75 -26.17 -36.20
N TYR A 91 -32.18 -26.84 -35.19
CA TYR A 91 -32.60 -28.20 -34.80
C TYR A 91 -34.10 -28.29 -34.46
N ASN A 92 -34.67 -27.25 -33.83
CA ASN A 92 -36.09 -27.23 -33.45
C ASN A 92 -37.03 -26.84 -34.61
N ASN A 93 -36.56 -26.07 -35.59
CA ASN A 93 -37.30 -25.77 -36.83
C ASN A 93 -37.09 -26.82 -37.93
N PHE A 94 -36.16 -27.76 -37.73
CA PHE A 94 -35.89 -28.84 -38.67
C PHE A 94 -36.92 -29.97 -38.47
N ASP A 95 -37.84 -30.06 -39.42
CA ASP A 95 -38.91 -31.05 -39.42
C ASP A 95 -38.34 -32.45 -39.70
N TRP A 96 -38.05 -33.21 -38.64
CA TRP A 96 -37.43 -34.55 -38.67
C TRP A 96 -38.13 -35.53 -39.64
N GLN A 97 -39.44 -35.35 -39.87
CA GLN A 97 -40.21 -36.22 -40.75
C GLN A 97 -39.94 -35.99 -42.25
N THR A 98 -39.50 -34.81 -42.70
CA THR A 98 -39.29 -34.54 -44.14
C THR A 98 -37.87 -34.90 -44.61
N HIS A 99 -36.88 -34.90 -43.73
CA HIS A 99 -35.48 -35.11 -44.12
C HIS A 99 -34.97 -36.56 -44.03
N THR A 100 -35.63 -37.42 -43.27
CA THR A 100 -35.20 -38.81 -43.03
C THR A 100 -35.32 -39.71 -44.28
N LEU A 101 -36.03 -39.26 -45.32
CA LEU A 101 -36.28 -40.05 -46.54
C LEU A 101 -35.39 -39.72 -47.75
N ARG A 102 -34.46 -38.75 -47.70
CA ARG A 102 -33.72 -38.34 -48.92
C ARG A 102 -32.20 -38.24 -48.88
N CYS A 103 -31.50 -38.23 -47.74
CA CYS A 103 -30.04 -38.08 -47.77
C CYS A 103 -29.35 -38.67 -46.53
N GLY A 104 -28.88 -39.92 -46.62
CA GLY A 104 -28.02 -40.52 -45.60
C GLY A 104 -26.59 -39.95 -45.55
N LEU A 105 -26.14 -39.21 -46.57
CA LEU A 105 -24.76 -38.71 -46.67
C LEU A 105 -24.52 -37.27 -46.16
N THR A 106 -25.53 -36.41 -46.08
CA THR A 106 -25.33 -34.98 -45.73
C THR A 106 -25.45 -34.69 -44.23
N LEU A 107 -26.27 -35.47 -43.51
CA LEU A 107 -26.48 -35.30 -42.06
C LEU A 107 -25.21 -35.65 -41.26
N ALA A 108 -24.52 -36.73 -41.62
CA ALA A 108 -23.26 -37.13 -40.97
C ALA A 108 -22.15 -36.09 -41.18
N PHE A 109 -22.08 -35.48 -42.36
CA PHE A 109 -21.10 -34.46 -42.72
C PHE A 109 -21.35 -33.13 -41.97
N LEU A 110 -22.61 -32.71 -41.83
CA LEU A 110 -23.00 -31.54 -41.04
C LEU A 110 -22.76 -31.74 -39.54
N LEU A 111 -23.08 -32.93 -39.00
CA LEU A 111 -22.78 -33.30 -37.62
C LEU A 111 -21.26 -33.33 -37.35
N GLN A 112 -20.45 -33.77 -38.33
CA GLN A 112 -19.00 -33.70 -38.24
C GLN A 112 -18.49 -32.26 -38.23
N ILE A 113 -18.99 -31.38 -39.10
CA ILE A 113 -18.61 -29.95 -39.11
C ILE A 113 -18.98 -29.27 -37.79
N LEU A 114 -20.18 -29.53 -37.25
CA LEU A 114 -20.63 -29.05 -35.94
C LEU A 114 -19.74 -29.57 -34.80
N SER A 115 -19.34 -30.85 -34.83
CA SER A 115 -18.45 -31.43 -33.80
C SER A 115 -17.04 -30.83 -33.85
N VAL A 116 -16.49 -30.58 -35.04
CA VAL A 116 -15.16 -30.00 -35.23
C VAL A 116 -15.13 -28.52 -34.85
N THR A 117 -16.17 -27.75 -35.22
CA THR A 117 -16.30 -26.34 -34.78
C THR A 117 -16.53 -26.23 -33.28
N GLN A 118 -17.28 -27.15 -32.67
CA GLN A 118 -17.39 -27.22 -31.20
C GLN A 118 -16.04 -27.49 -30.54
N VAL A 119 -15.19 -28.39 -31.05
CA VAL A 119 -13.86 -28.63 -30.49
C VAL A 119 -12.94 -27.41 -30.63
N ILE A 120 -12.99 -26.69 -31.76
CA ILE A 120 -12.17 -25.50 -32.01
C ILE A 120 -12.57 -24.32 -31.12
N ILE A 121 -13.83 -24.23 -30.68
CA ILE A 121 -14.31 -23.14 -29.81
C ILE A 121 -14.24 -23.54 -28.32
N VAL A 122 -14.71 -24.75 -27.99
CA VAL A 122 -14.77 -25.26 -26.61
C VAL A 122 -13.38 -25.62 -26.10
N GLY A 123 -12.50 -26.15 -26.94
CA GLY A 123 -11.13 -26.52 -26.56
C GLY A 123 -10.33 -25.34 -25.99
N PRO A 124 -10.16 -24.23 -26.73
CA PRO A 124 -9.51 -23.02 -26.22
C PRO A 124 -10.23 -22.41 -25.02
N TYR A 125 -11.56 -22.42 -24.98
CA TYR A 125 -12.32 -21.93 -23.82
C TYR A 125 -12.02 -22.73 -22.55
N LEU A 126 -12.05 -24.06 -22.62
CA LEU A 126 -11.70 -24.94 -21.52
C LEU A 126 -10.21 -24.81 -21.15
N ALA A 127 -9.33 -24.61 -22.13
CA ALA A 127 -7.91 -24.36 -21.87
C ALA A 127 -7.69 -23.03 -21.11
N ILE A 128 -8.40 -21.95 -21.47
CA ILE A 128 -8.32 -20.69 -20.74
C ILE A 128 -8.93 -20.83 -19.34
N LEU A 129 -10.06 -21.52 -19.18
CA LEU A 129 -10.63 -21.80 -17.86
C LEU A 129 -9.69 -22.63 -16.99
N LEU A 130 -9.06 -23.66 -17.56
CA LEU A 130 -8.06 -24.47 -16.86
C LEU A 130 -6.84 -23.62 -16.49
N PHE A 131 -6.36 -22.78 -17.39
CA PHE A 131 -5.27 -21.85 -17.08
C PHE A 131 -5.65 -20.91 -15.94
N LEU A 132 -6.83 -20.28 -15.99
CA LEU A 132 -7.37 -19.43 -14.92
C LEU A 132 -7.48 -20.17 -13.58
N PHE A 133 -7.90 -21.43 -13.62
CA PHE A 133 -8.00 -22.30 -12.45
C PHE A 133 -6.62 -22.67 -11.87
N LEU A 134 -5.60 -22.82 -12.71
CA LEU A 134 -4.24 -23.19 -12.30
C LEU A 134 -3.40 -21.98 -11.83
N ILE A 135 -3.77 -20.75 -12.20
CA ILE A 135 -3.00 -19.54 -11.82
C ILE A 135 -2.81 -19.36 -10.31
N PRO A 136 -3.84 -19.54 -9.46
CA PRO A 136 -3.65 -19.44 -8.01
C PRO A 136 -2.59 -20.38 -7.46
N LEU A 137 -2.33 -21.53 -8.09
CA LEU A 137 -1.28 -22.47 -7.68
C LEU A 137 0.14 -21.91 -7.92
N GLY A 138 0.28 -20.95 -8.84
CA GLY A 138 1.53 -20.25 -9.10
C GLY A 138 1.65 -18.90 -8.39
N MET A 139 0.60 -18.45 -7.69
CA MET A 139 0.61 -17.16 -6.98
C MET A 139 1.17 -17.35 -5.57
N TYR A 140 2.44 -16.97 -5.38
CA TYR A 140 3.02 -16.83 -4.05
C TYR A 140 2.60 -15.51 -3.44
N SER A 141 1.89 -15.55 -2.31
CA SER A 141 1.61 -14.37 -1.48
C SER A 141 2.10 -14.63 -0.07
N PRO A 142 2.88 -13.72 0.53
CA PRO A 142 3.35 -13.87 1.90
C PRO A 142 2.18 -13.83 2.90
N CYS A 143 1.00 -13.35 2.49
CA CYS A 143 -0.21 -13.33 3.33
C CYS A 143 -1.02 -14.64 3.30
N ILE A 144 -0.64 -15.64 2.51
CA ILE A 144 -1.18 -17.00 2.62
C ILE A 144 -0.32 -17.77 3.62
N ARG A 145 -0.82 -17.97 4.84
CA ARG A 145 -0.05 -18.54 5.95
C ARG A 145 -0.88 -19.50 6.80
N GLU A 146 -0.20 -20.38 7.53
CA GLU A 146 -0.82 -21.23 8.55
C GLU A 146 -1.30 -20.41 9.75
N MET A 147 -2.38 -20.87 10.39
CA MET A 147 -2.96 -20.22 11.56
C MET A 147 -1.92 -20.09 12.67
N GLY A 148 -1.81 -18.89 13.27
CA GLY A 148 -0.87 -18.65 14.37
C GLY A 148 0.58 -18.43 13.96
N THR A 149 0.92 -18.47 12.67
CA THR A 149 2.31 -18.23 12.21
C THR A 149 2.60 -16.76 11.88
N LEU A 150 1.61 -15.87 11.95
CA LEU A 150 1.81 -14.45 11.69
C LEU A 150 2.70 -13.85 12.79
N GLY A 151 3.79 -13.19 12.38
CA GLY A 151 4.70 -12.49 13.29
C GLY A 151 4.05 -11.27 13.96
N PRO A 152 4.78 -10.60 14.88
CA PRO A 152 4.29 -9.41 15.54
C PRO A 152 3.96 -8.30 14.54
N LYS A 153 3.06 -7.41 14.93
CA LYS A 153 2.70 -6.24 14.15
C LYS A 153 3.94 -5.35 13.93
N PRO A 154 4.27 -4.92 12.69
CA PRO A 154 5.42 -4.07 12.44
C PRO A 154 5.27 -2.73 13.16
N ALA A 155 6.34 -2.29 13.82
CA ALA A 155 6.39 -1.00 14.49
C ALA A 155 6.21 0.16 13.50
N LEU A 156 5.60 1.25 13.93
CA LEU A 156 5.31 2.41 13.09
C LEU A 156 6.28 3.55 13.40
N ILE A 157 7.06 3.96 12.41
CA ILE A 157 7.93 5.14 12.47
C ILE A 157 7.25 6.26 11.68
N GLY A 158 7.04 7.42 12.31
CA GLY A 158 6.43 8.56 11.63
C GLY A 158 7.42 9.25 10.70
N HIS A 159 7.17 9.18 9.39
CA HIS A 159 7.97 9.84 8.34
C HIS A 159 7.82 11.35 8.47
N ARG A 160 8.89 12.09 8.83
CA ARG A 160 8.85 13.53 9.12
C ARG A 160 7.79 13.89 10.16
N GLY A 161 7.55 12.98 11.10
CA GLY A 161 6.40 12.98 12.01
C GLY A 161 5.16 12.34 11.38
N ALA A 162 4.02 13.05 11.37
CA ALA A 162 2.75 12.60 10.81
C ALA A 162 2.24 13.60 9.76
N PRO A 163 2.85 13.64 8.56
CA PRO A 163 2.65 14.71 7.59
C PRO A 163 1.28 14.64 6.89
N MET A 164 0.49 13.58 7.10
CA MET A 164 -0.94 13.57 6.73
C MET A 164 -1.85 14.25 7.77
N LEU A 165 -1.33 14.61 8.94
CA LEU A 165 -2.07 15.22 10.06
C LEU A 165 -1.53 16.60 10.46
N ALA A 166 -0.28 16.90 10.14
CA ALA A 166 0.40 18.12 10.55
C ALA A 166 1.50 18.49 9.55
N PRO A 167 2.00 19.74 9.56
CA PRO A 167 3.08 20.15 8.66
C PRO A 167 4.35 19.35 8.93
N GLU A 168 4.94 18.72 7.90
CA GLU A 168 6.11 17.85 8.05
C GLU A 168 7.30 18.53 8.76
N ASN A 169 8.13 17.74 9.48
CA ASN A 169 9.33 18.21 10.19
C ASN A 169 9.09 19.35 11.22
N THR A 170 7.86 19.43 11.76
CA THR A 170 7.51 20.36 12.85
C THR A 170 7.21 19.63 14.15
N GLU A 171 7.27 20.34 15.27
CA GLU A 171 6.91 19.80 16.59
C GLU A 171 5.53 19.15 16.60
N MET A 172 4.52 19.81 16.00
CA MET A 172 3.17 19.28 15.89
C MET A 172 3.16 17.94 15.15
N SER A 173 3.94 17.79 14.09
CA SER A 173 4.04 16.53 13.33
C SER A 173 4.55 15.38 14.17
N PHE A 174 5.59 15.62 14.97
CA PHE A 174 6.14 14.59 15.85
C PHE A 174 5.20 14.24 17.01
N LEU A 175 4.56 15.25 17.61
CA LEU A 175 3.53 15.05 18.64
C LEU A 175 2.35 14.23 18.10
N LYS A 176 1.91 14.49 16.87
CA LYS A 176 0.85 13.67 16.23
C LYS A 176 1.28 12.22 16.03
N THR A 177 2.53 11.96 15.66
CA THR A 177 3.03 10.57 15.62
C THR A 177 2.95 9.91 17.00
N ILE A 178 3.36 10.61 18.06
CA ILE A 178 3.32 10.10 19.44
C ILE A 178 1.86 9.85 19.89
N GLU A 179 0.95 10.80 19.65
CA GLU A 179 -0.48 10.70 19.95
C GLU A 179 -1.11 9.47 19.27
N HIS A 180 -0.73 9.22 18.01
CA HIS A 180 -1.17 8.06 17.25
C HIS A 180 -0.34 6.79 17.52
N GLY A 181 0.45 6.77 18.60
CA GLY A 181 1.14 5.57 19.07
C GLY A 181 2.27 5.10 18.17
N GLY A 182 2.90 5.99 17.40
CA GLY A 182 4.13 5.67 16.68
C GLY A 182 5.25 5.28 17.64
N ASP A 183 6.03 4.29 17.24
CA ASP A 183 7.15 3.71 17.99
C ASP A 183 8.46 4.50 17.77
N GLY A 184 8.55 5.20 16.64
CA GLY A 184 9.69 6.04 16.31
C GLY A 184 9.33 7.27 15.48
N LEU A 185 10.30 8.17 15.36
CA LEU A 185 10.22 9.41 14.63
C LEU A 185 11.33 9.45 13.59
N GLU A 186 10.97 9.73 12.34
CA GLU A 186 11.90 9.96 11.25
C GLU A 186 11.93 11.45 10.89
N THR A 187 13.11 11.97 10.51
CA THR A 187 13.26 13.36 10.10
C THR A 187 14.47 13.59 9.19
N ASP A 188 14.52 14.78 8.60
CA ASP A 188 15.54 15.23 7.67
C ASP A 188 16.37 16.34 8.31
N VAL A 189 17.70 16.18 8.38
CA VAL A 189 18.57 17.12 9.08
C VAL A 189 19.52 17.81 8.11
N THR A 190 19.57 19.13 8.21
CA THR A 190 20.61 19.98 7.61
C THR A 190 21.17 20.94 8.67
N ILE A 191 22.05 21.85 8.28
CA ILE A 191 22.69 22.81 9.19
C ILE A 191 22.62 24.23 8.61
N SER A 192 22.34 25.21 9.46
CA SER A 192 22.26 26.63 9.09
C SER A 192 23.64 27.24 8.83
N TYR A 193 23.66 28.45 8.28
CA TYR A 193 24.87 29.16 7.91
C TYR A 193 25.81 29.39 9.09
N ASP A 194 25.23 29.65 10.26
CA ASP A 194 25.89 29.87 11.54
C ASP A 194 26.11 28.57 12.35
N GLY A 195 25.72 27.40 11.82
CA GLY A 195 26.12 26.11 12.36
C GLY A 195 25.12 25.44 13.29
N VAL A 196 23.84 25.82 13.25
CA VAL A 196 22.75 25.22 14.03
C VAL A 196 22.07 24.12 13.21
N PRO A 197 22.11 22.84 13.66
CA PRO A 197 21.37 21.78 12.97
C PRO A 197 19.85 21.92 13.12
N PHE A 198 19.14 21.86 12.00
CA PHE A 198 17.69 22.04 11.93
C PHE A 198 17.04 21.07 10.96
N LEU A 199 15.71 20.95 11.05
CA LEU A 199 14.95 19.97 10.30
C LEU A 199 14.42 20.56 8.99
N MET A 200 14.81 19.95 7.86
CA MET A 200 14.36 20.33 6.53
C MET A 200 14.70 19.24 5.52
N HIS A 201 13.71 18.81 4.76
CA HIS A 201 13.89 17.84 3.67
C HIS A 201 14.42 18.48 2.39
N ASP A 202 13.83 19.61 2.02
CA ASP A 202 14.09 20.23 0.72
C ASP A 202 15.38 21.05 0.76
N ASP A 203 16.05 21.16 -0.39
CA ASP A 203 17.20 22.06 -0.54
C ASP A 203 16.83 23.53 -0.30
N THR A 204 15.57 23.93 -0.53
CA THR A 204 15.08 25.32 -0.39
C THR A 204 13.90 25.40 0.56
N LEU A 205 13.63 26.60 1.08
CA LEU A 205 12.55 26.85 2.04
C LEU A 205 11.17 27.06 1.37
N LYS A 206 11.09 26.94 0.03
CA LYS A 206 9.94 27.41 -0.76
C LYS A 206 8.65 26.62 -0.55
N ARG A 207 8.74 25.30 -0.40
CA ARG A 207 7.57 24.42 -0.34
C ARG A 207 6.90 24.44 1.03
N THR A 208 7.70 24.45 2.08
CA THR A 208 7.29 24.17 3.46
C THR A 208 7.36 25.39 4.38
N THR A 209 7.59 26.59 3.85
CA THR A 209 7.61 27.82 4.65
C THR A 209 6.99 29.01 3.92
N ASN A 210 6.85 30.15 4.62
CA ASN A 210 6.46 31.43 4.04
C ASN A 210 7.65 32.27 3.52
N ILE A 211 8.76 31.65 3.11
CA ILE A 211 9.96 32.35 2.59
C ILE A 211 9.65 33.38 1.50
N GLN A 212 8.63 33.13 0.67
CA GLN A 212 8.23 34.05 -0.40
C GLN A 212 7.70 35.39 0.10
N GLU A 213 7.16 35.42 1.33
CA GLU A 213 6.62 36.61 1.96
C GLU A 213 7.71 37.34 2.76
N VAL A 214 8.57 36.59 3.46
CA VAL A 214 9.59 37.16 4.36
C VAL A 214 10.87 37.57 3.61
N TYR A 215 11.32 36.75 2.65
CA TYR A 215 12.55 36.96 1.88
C TYR A 215 12.31 36.67 0.37
N PRO A 216 11.52 37.49 -0.34
CA PRO A 216 11.10 37.22 -1.72
C PRO A 216 12.25 37.05 -2.72
N ASN A 217 13.37 37.75 -2.49
CA ASN A 217 14.54 37.70 -3.37
C ASN A 217 15.42 36.46 -3.16
N ASP A 218 15.24 35.72 -2.06
CA ASP A 218 16.09 34.58 -1.67
C ASP A 218 15.35 33.24 -1.74
N THR A 219 14.19 33.18 -2.40
CA THR A 219 13.33 31.97 -2.42
C THR A 219 13.98 30.74 -3.05
N GLY A 220 14.95 30.92 -3.95
CA GLY A 220 15.73 29.84 -4.56
C GLY A 220 17.05 29.54 -3.83
N LYS A 221 17.35 30.27 -2.75
CA LYS A 221 18.57 30.07 -1.97
C LYS A 221 18.44 28.78 -1.16
N ALA A 222 19.54 28.03 -1.05
CA ALA A 222 19.53 26.80 -0.26
C ALA A 222 19.26 27.12 1.22
N ALA A 223 18.44 26.29 1.88
CA ALA A 223 18.02 26.47 3.27
C ALA A 223 19.20 26.60 4.24
N SER A 224 20.28 25.88 3.98
CA SER A 224 21.53 25.94 4.76
C SER A 224 22.26 27.28 4.68
N PHE A 225 22.04 28.12 3.66
CA PHE A 225 22.67 29.44 3.58
C PHE A 225 21.92 30.56 4.31
N PHE A 226 20.95 30.22 5.16
CA PHE A 226 20.30 31.17 6.07
C PHE A 226 20.87 30.99 7.47
N SER A 227 21.04 32.10 8.21
CA SER A 227 21.35 32.03 9.64
C SER A 227 20.15 31.51 10.42
N TRP A 228 20.39 30.98 11.61
CA TRP A 228 19.33 30.48 12.47
C TRP A 228 18.30 31.57 12.80
N ASP A 229 18.76 32.78 13.12
CA ASP A 229 17.88 33.94 13.38
C ASP A 229 16.95 34.28 12.20
N ALA A 230 17.41 34.04 10.96
CA ALA A 230 16.59 34.24 9.77
C ALA A 230 15.57 33.10 9.60
N LEU A 231 15.99 31.85 9.83
CA LEU A 231 15.13 30.67 9.78
C LEU A 231 14.01 30.73 10.83
N GLN A 232 14.29 31.23 12.04
CA GLN A 232 13.31 31.36 13.12
C GLN A 232 12.17 32.33 12.81
N LYS A 233 12.36 33.27 11.88
CA LYS A 233 11.31 34.22 11.46
C LYS A 233 10.30 33.58 10.51
N LEU A 234 10.60 32.41 9.97
CA LEU A 234 9.76 31.73 8.99
C LEU A 234 8.69 30.90 9.68
N ASN A 235 7.49 30.95 9.12
CA ASN A 235 6.42 30.06 9.45
C ASN A 235 6.54 28.76 8.65
N ALA A 236 6.55 27.61 9.33
CA ALA A 236 6.72 26.29 8.73
C ALA A 236 5.42 25.48 8.63
N GLY A 237 4.25 26.10 8.81
CA GLY A 237 2.99 25.34 8.89
C GLY A 237 1.76 25.93 8.18
N THR A 238 1.70 27.23 7.90
CA THR A 238 0.59 27.85 7.15
C THR A 238 0.43 27.24 5.74
N TRP A 239 1.54 26.88 5.09
CA TRP A 239 1.56 26.22 3.79
C TRP A 239 0.73 24.93 3.77
N PHE A 240 0.70 24.20 4.89
CA PHE A 240 0.05 22.89 5.00
C PHE A 240 -1.45 23.00 4.78
N LEU A 241 -2.08 24.02 5.36
CA LEU A 241 -3.52 24.28 5.21
C LEU A 241 -3.88 24.75 3.80
N LYS A 242 -2.97 25.49 3.15
CA LYS A 242 -3.17 26.04 1.80
C LYS A 242 -3.00 24.99 0.72
N ASN A 243 -1.94 24.20 0.80
CA ASN A 243 -1.52 23.30 -0.28
C ASN A 243 -2.15 21.91 -0.17
N LYS A 244 -2.44 21.45 1.07
CA LYS A 244 -2.90 20.09 1.38
C LYS A 244 -2.07 19.00 0.66
N PRO A 245 -0.84 18.70 1.14
CA PRO A 245 0.14 17.91 0.39
C PRO A 245 -0.28 16.48 0.07
N TYR A 246 -1.17 15.86 0.84
CA TYR A 246 -1.57 14.47 0.61
C TYR A 246 -3.05 14.34 0.23
N VAL A 247 -3.30 13.43 -0.71
CA VAL A 247 -4.66 13.03 -1.10
C VAL A 247 -5.26 12.20 0.03
N GLY A 248 -6.52 12.46 0.38
CA GLY A 248 -7.22 11.72 1.44
C GLY A 248 -6.95 12.20 2.86
N MET A 249 -6.26 13.32 3.06
CA MET A 249 -6.17 13.94 4.38
C MET A 249 -7.55 14.35 4.89
N GLY A 250 -7.83 14.02 6.15
CA GLY A 250 -9.00 14.51 6.86
C GLY A 250 -8.99 16.03 7.02
N SER A 251 -10.14 16.60 7.32
CA SER A 251 -10.21 17.99 7.77
C SER A 251 -9.62 18.12 9.17
N LEU A 252 -8.67 19.03 9.35
CA LEU A 252 -8.16 19.37 10.68
C LEU A 252 -9.22 20.08 11.52
N SER A 253 -9.24 19.80 12.82
CA SER A 253 -10.04 20.54 13.79
C SER A 253 -9.62 22.01 13.82
N LYS A 254 -10.48 22.90 14.35
CA LYS A 254 -10.11 24.32 14.42
C LYS A 254 -8.88 24.56 15.32
N ALA A 255 -8.75 23.77 16.38
CA ALA A 255 -7.58 23.80 17.26
C ALA A 255 -6.31 23.35 16.53
N ASP A 256 -6.36 22.22 15.82
CA ASP A 256 -5.22 21.72 15.03
C ASP A 256 -4.85 22.68 13.90
N GLN A 257 -5.82 23.35 13.27
CA GLN A 257 -5.54 24.39 12.27
C GLN A 257 -4.76 25.56 12.89
N ASN A 258 -5.19 26.05 14.05
CA ASN A 258 -4.50 27.14 14.73
C ASN A 258 -3.08 26.73 15.16
N GLN A 259 -2.90 25.49 15.64
CA GLN A 259 -1.59 24.96 16.00
C GLN A 259 -0.69 24.81 14.77
N ALA A 260 -1.22 24.28 13.65
CA ALA A 260 -0.50 24.14 12.39
C ALA A 260 -0.04 25.51 11.85
N MET A 261 -0.88 26.55 11.95
CA MET A 261 -0.51 27.90 11.54
C MET A 261 0.57 28.53 12.42
N ASN A 262 0.84 28.00 13.61
CA ASN A 262 1.83 28.54 14.54
C ASN A 262 3.09 27.67 14.66
N GLN A 263 3.40 26.88 13.62
CA GLN A 263 4.64 26.09 13.59
C GLN A 263 5.82 26.89 13.03
N SER A 264 7.00 26.68 13.62
CA SER A 264 8.29 27.20 13.17
C SER A 264 9.20 26.06 12.69
N ILE A 265 10.30 26.41 12.04
CA ILE A 265 11.35 25.45 11.70
C ILE A 265 11.92 24.87 13.00
N TYR A 266 12.01 23.54 13.09
CA TYR A 266 12.38 22.84 14.30
C TYR A 266 13.89 22.54 14.33
N THR A 267 14.52 22.59 15.51
CA THR A 267 15.94 22.24 15.67
C THR A 267 16.11 20.74 15.89
N LEU A 268 17.28 20.22 15.53
CA LEU A 268 17.65 18.85 15.87
C LEU A 268 17.65 18.62 17.39
N SER A 269 18.18 19.58 18.16
CA SER A 269 18.28 19.48 19.62
C SER A 269 16.89 19.33 20.28
N SER A 270 15.92 20.14 19.86
CA SER A 270 14.53 20.05 20.36
C SER A 270 13.87 18.73 19.96
N PHE A 271 14.05 18.29 18.72
CA PHE A 271 13.55 16.98 18.24
C PHE A 271 14.07 15.81 19.06
N LEU A 272 15.37 15.76 19.32
CA LEU A 272 15.97 14.68 20.09
C LEU A 272 15.49 14.68 21.55
N ARG A 273 15.31 15.85 22.16
CA ARG A 273 14.72 15.96 23.52
C ARG A 273 13.26 15.51 23.54
N LEU A 274 12.48 15.87 22.53
CA LEU A 274 11.09 15.41 22.39
C LEU A 274 11.03 13.88 22.27
N ALA A 275 11.89 13.28 21.46
CA ALA A 275 11.96 11.84 21.30
C ALA A 275 12.40 11.14 22.59
N ASP A 276 13.42 11.65 23.29
CA ASP A 276 13.94 11.08 24.53
C ASP A 276 12.89 11.09 25.65
N SER A 277 12.19 12.21 25.82
CA SER A 277 11.13 12.38 26.83
C SER A 277 9.97 11.41 26.65
N HIS A 278 9.70 10.97 25.42
CA HIS A 278 8.65 9.99 25.10
C HIS A 278 9.21 8.59 24.81
N ASN A 279 10.50 8.38 25.03
CA ASN A 279 11.21 7.12 24.80
C ASN A 279 10.97 6.56 23.38
N LYS A 280 11.11 7.41 22.36
CA LYS A 280 10.90 7.07 20.95
C LYS A 280 12.21 6.85 20.22
N LEU A 281 12.22 5.84 19.34
CA LEU A 281 13.33 5.63 18.41
C LEU A 281 13.41 6.83 17.46
N VAL A 282 14.62 7.32 17.18
CA VAL A 282 14.86 8.34 16.16
C VAL A 282 15.66 7.76 15.01
N ILE A 283 15.27 8.12 13.80
CA ILE A 283 16.00 7.84 12.57
C ILE A 283 16.03 9.16 11.79
N PHE A 284 17.15 9.45 11.14
CA PHE A 284 17.26 10.71 10.41
C PHE A 284 18.16 10.60 9.18
N ASP A 285 17.72 11.25 8.12
CA ASP A 285 18.52 11.48 6.93
C ASP A 285 19.37 12.74 7.11
N LEU A 286 20.65 12.62 6.74
CA LEU A 286 21.67 13.63 6.99
C LEU A 286 22.09 14.28 5.67
N TYR A 287 21.69 15.54 5.47
CA TYR A 287 21.97 16.28 4.25
C TYR A 287 23.23 17.15 4.37
N ARG A 288 24.23 16.84 3.54
CA ARG A 288 25.49 17.59 3.50
C ARG A 288 25.27 18.98 2.88
N PRO A 289 25.67 20.08 3.55
CA PRO A 289 25.53 21.44 3.01
C PRO A 289 26.30 21.68 1.70
N PRO A 290 25.88 22.62 0.84
CA PRO A 290 26.54 22.94 -0.44
C PRO A 290 28.01 23.35 -0.31
N GLU A 291 28.78 23.30 -1.41
CA GLU A 291 30.24 23.48 -1.44
C GLU A 291 30.78 24.72 -0.73
N LYS A 292 30.09 25.86 -0.90
CA LYS A 292 30.50 27.16 -0.32
C LYS A 292 30.07 27.35 1.13
N HIS A 293 29.44 26.36 1.76
CA HIS A 293 28.94 26.48 3.11
C HIS A 293 30.08 26.35 4.14
N PRO A 294 30.19 27.25 5.13
CA PRO A 294 31.30 27.27 6.09
C PRO A 294 31.43 25.96 6.89
N TYR A 295 30.30 25.32 7.19
CA TYR A 295 30.28 24.05 7.92
C TYR A 295 30.29 22.78 7.04
N ARG A 296 30.48 22.86 5.72
CA ARG A 296 30.38 21.67 4.83
C ARG A 296 31.27 20.49 5.25
N ASN A 297 32.42 20.74 5.87
CA ASN A 297 33.35 19.70 6.32
C ASN A 297 33.22 19.39 7.83
N LEU A 298 32.46 20.20 8.58
CA LEU A 298 32.28 20.07 10.02
C LEU A 298 30.84 19.69 10.42
N TRP A 299 29.91 19.64 9.45
CA TRP A 299 28.49 19.44 9.70
C TRP A 299 28.19 18.14 10.46
N LEU A 300 28.79 17.00 10.09
CA LEU A 300 28.62 15.74 10.83
C LEU A 300 29.11 15.83 12.27
N ARG A 301 30.25 16.51 12.50
CA ARG A 301 30.78 16.72 13.85
C ARG A 301 29.81 17.58 14.67
N LYS A 302 29.24 18.63 14.07
CA LYS A 302 28.24 19.48 14.73
C LYS A 302 26.95 18.72 15.06
N ILE A 303 26.47 17.88 14.14
CA ILE A 303 25.30 17.02 14.38
C ILE A 303 25.57 16.03 15.52
N LEU A 304 26.74 15.37 15.53
CA LEU A 304 27.12 14.46 16.60
C LEU A 304 27.26 15.16 17.95
N ASP A 305 27.78 16.39 17.97
CA ASP A 305 27.86 17.22 19.18
C ASP A 305 26.46 17.52 19.76
N VAL A 306 25.50 17.88 18.89
CA VAL A 306 24.10 18.06 19.31
C VAL A 306 23.49 16.76 19.87
N ILE A 307 23.73 15.62 19.21
CA ILE A 307 23.19 14.34 19.67
C ILE A 307 23.80 13.91 21.02
N LEU A 308 25.13 13.98 21.14
CA LEU A 308 25.84 13.42 22.29
C LEU A 308 25.87 14.37 23.49
N ASN A 309 26.00 15.68 23.26
CA ASN A 309 26.28 16.65 24.32
C ASN A 309 25.07 17.55 24.63
N GLU A 310 24.37 18.06 23.62
CA GLU A 310 23.28 19.03 23.83
C GLU A 310 21.93 18.40 24.17
N SER A 311 21.53 17.36 23.42
CA SER A 311 20.23 16.70 23.60
C SER A 311 20.27 15.63 24.69
N LYS A 312 21.43 14.98 24.87
CA LYS A 312 21.66 13.87 25.81
C LYS A 312 20.65 12.73 25.66
N ILE A 313 20.12 12.53 24.45
CA ILE A 313 19.21 11.42 24.14
C ILE A 313 19.86 10.09 24.51
N LYS A 314 19.06 9.15 25.04
CA LYS A 314 19.52 7.78 25.27
C LYS A 314 20.08 7.18 23.99
N ARG A 315 21.33 6.74 24.03
CA ARG A 315 22.08 6.26 22.86
C ARG A 315 21.35 5.15 22.08
N HIS A 316 20.72 4.22 22.80
CA HIS A 316 19.99 3.11 22.17
C HIS A 316 18.72 3.55 21.42
N LEU A 317 18.24 4.78 21.57
CA LEU A 317 17.12 5.31 20.78
C LEU A 317 17.56 5.86 19.42
N VAL A 318 18.87 6.03 19.18
CA VAL A 318 19.38 6.61 17.93
C VAL A 318 19.67 5.53 16.91
N LEU A 319 18.96 5.58 15.77
CA LEU A 319 19.21 4.73 14.61
C LEU A 319 20.06 5.48 13.57
N TRP A 320 21.32 5.10 13.45
CA TRP A 320 22.30 5.74 12.58
C TRP A 320 22.35 5.09 11.19
N LEU A 321 22.03 5.87 10.16
CA LEU A 321 22.01 5.43 8.75
C LEU A 321 23.30 5.71 7.98
N HIS A 322 24.01 6.80 8.31
CA HIS A 322 25.06 7.34 7.44
C HIS A 322 26.34 6.48 7.43
N ASP A 323 26.69 5.94 6.26
CA ASP A 323 27.70 4.89 6.15
C ASP A 323 29.15 5.40 6.22
N SER A 324 29.45 6.55 5.60
CA SER A 324 30.85 6.97 5.36
C SER A 324 31.66 7.27 6.62
N VAL A 325 31.00 7.45 7.76
CA VAL A 325 31.63 7.72 9.07
C VAL A 325 31.25 6.68 10.11
N ARG A 326 30.70 5.54 9.70
CA ARG A 326 30.16 4.52 10.61
C ARG A 326 31.18 4.07 11.65
N SER A 327 32.41 3.73 11.22
CA SER A 327 33.47 3.27 12.13
C SER A 327 33.84 4.32 13.18
N PHE A 328 33.84 5.61 12.80
CA PHE A 328 34.05 6.70 13.73
C PHE A 328 32.87 6.85 14.70
N VAL A 329 31.63 6.77 14.22
CA VAL A 329 30.44 6.86 15.08
C VAL A 329 30.37 5.69 16.06
N GLN A 330 30.73 4.49 15.63
CA GLN A 330 30.80 3.31 16.50
C GLN A 330 31.82 3.49 17.63
N SER A 331 32.93 4.19 17.40
CA SER A 331 33.93 4.43 18.45
C SER A 331 33.49 5.50 19.45
N VAL A 332 32.83 6.57 19.01
CA VAL A 332 32.39 7.66 19.90
C VAL A 332 31.01 7.45 20.52
N ALA A 333 30.17 6.62 19.91
CA ALA A 333 28.79 6.38 20.28
C ALA A 333 28.40 4.89 20.11
N PRO A 334 29.07 3.95 20.80
CA PRO A 334 28.83 2.51 20.63
C PRO A 334 27.40 2.05 20.99
N GLY A 335 26.65 2.88 21.72
CA GLY A 335 25.26 2.59 22.07
C GLY A 335 24.24 2.93 20.98
N PHE A 336 24.64 3.50 19.84
CA PHE A 336 23.73 3.75 18.71
C PHE A 336 23.35 2.44 18.04
N GLN A 337 22.11 2.35 17.57
CA GLN A 337 21.70 1.30 16.66
C GLN A 337 22.19 1.65 15.26
N HIS A 338 22.91 0.75 14.62
CA HIS A 338 23.44 0.97 13.27
C HIS A 338 22.57 0.31 12.22
N ALA A 339 22.13 1.08 11.23
CA ALA A 339 21.35 0.59 10.09
C ALA A 339 22.06 0.82 8.76
N MET A 340 21.80 -0.05 7.78
CA MET A 340 22.28 0.11 6.40
C MET A 340 21.12 0.51 5.47
N GLY A 341 21.36 1.50 4.61
CA GLY A 341 20.39 2.01 3.63
C GLY A 341 20.30 1.22 2.32
N ARG A 342 20.93 0.04 2.26
CA ARG A 342 20.98 -0.85 1.09
C ARG A 342 21.09 -2.30 1.54
N MET A 343 20.69 -3.24 0.67
CA MET A 343 20.96 -4.65 0.92
C MET A 343 22.47 -4.92 0.92
N ALA A 344 22.90 -5.82 1.82
CA ALA A 344 24.29 -6.24 1.93
C ALA A 344 24.35 -7.69 2.46
N PRO A 345 25.41 -8.44 2.15
CA PRO A 345 25.58 -9.81 2.67
C PRO A 345 25.50 -9.85 4.20
N ILE A 346 24.91 -10.91 4.76
CA ILE A 346 24.74 -11.07 6.21
C ILE A 346 26.09 -11.06 6.92
N GLU A 347 27.12 -11.71 6.36
CA GLU A 347 28.45 -11.72 6.98
C GLU A 347 29.03 -10.31 7.09
N TYR A 348 28.81 -9.48 6.06
CA TYR A 348 29.24 -8.09 6.06
C TYR A 348 28.53 -7.29 7.16
N LEU A 349 27.21 -7.45 7.29
CA LEU A 349 26.42 -6.73 8.30
C LEU A 349 26.84 -7.11 9.72
N LEU A 350 27.03 -8.40 9.99
CA LEU A 350 27.49 -8.89 11.29
C LEU A 350 28.91 -8.40 11.62
N LEU A 351 29.83 -8.47 10.66
CA LEU A 351 31.22 -8.02 10.85
C LEU A 351 31.30 -6.52 11.16
N HIS A 352 30.39 -5.71 10.63
CA HIS A 352 30.32 -4.28 10.87
C HIS A 352 29.36 -3.88 11.99
N ASN A 353 28.86 -4.84 12.78
CA ASN A 353 27.90 -4.61 13.88
C ASN A 353 26.65 -3.81 13.43
N ILE A 354 26.06 -4.21 12.30
CA ILE A 354 24.87 -3.59 11.72
C ILE A 354 23.68 -4.52 11.94
N GLY A 355 22.79 -4.14 12.86
CA GLY A 355 21.64 -4.95 13.25
C GLY A 355 20.32 -4.59 12.54
N LYS A 356 20.32 -3.60 11.65
CA LYS A 356 19.10 -3.15 10.97
C LYS A 356 19.33 -2.75 9.51
N LEU A 357 18.32 -2.97 8.68
CA LEU A 357 18.24 -2.46 7.31
C LEU A 357 17.12 -1.41 7.23
N ASN A 358 17.36 -0.31 6.52
CA ASN A 358 16.37 0.72 6.25
C ASN A 358 16.25 0.89 4.73
N LEU A 359 15.24 0.27 4.11
CA LEU A 359 15.15 0.17 2.65
C LEU A 359 13.83 0.70 2.11
N VAL A 360 13.81 0.98 0.80
CA VAL A 360 12.55 1.20 0.09
C VAL A 360 11.77 -0.11 0.06
N TYR A 361 10.44 -0.06 0.23
CA TYR A 361 9.60 -1.27 0.32
C TYR A 361 9.65 -2.18 -0.92
N THR A 362 10.16 -1.70 -2.06
CA THR A 362 10.32 -2.46 -3.30
C THR A 362 11.61 -3.26 -3.38
N ASP A 363 12.58 -2.97 -2.52
CA ASP A 363 13.95 -3.44 -2.70
C ASP A 363 14.15 -4.87 -2.22
N MET A 364 13.21 -5.44 -1.45
CA MET A 364 13.40 -6.71 -0.77
C MET A 364 12.25 -7.69 -1.00
N SER A 365 12.58 -8.96 -1.25
CA SER A 365 11.61 -10.05 -1.33
C SER A 365 11.20 -10.55 0.07
N SER A 366 10.03 -11.18 0.18
CA SER A 366 9.59 -11.82 1.44
C SER A 366 10.50 -12.96 1.90
N GLU A 367 11.29 -13.55 1.01
CA GLU A 367 12.30 -14.55 1.37
C GLU A 367 13.51 -13.90 2.04
N ASP A 368 14.00 -12.81 1.48
CA ASP A 368 15.14 -12.09 2.04
C ASP A 368 14.83 -11.50 3.42
N ILE A 369 13.60 -11.00 3.62
CA ILE A 369 13.15 -10.50 4.93
C ILE A 369 13.31 -11.58 6.01
N ARG A 370 12.94 -12.83 5.68
CA ARG A 370 13.07 -13.97 6.60
C ARG A 370 14.52 -14.34 6.84
N LYS A 371 15.34 -14.38 5.78
CA LYS A 371 16.79 -14.66 5.90
C LYS A 371 17.50 -13.66 6.81
N TYR A 372 17.22 -12.37 6.69
CA TYR A 372 17.79 -11.37 7.59
C TYR A 372 17.28 -11.53 9.02
N ALA A 373 15.98 -11.80 9.20
CA ALA A 373 15.39 -12.02 10.52
C ALA A 373 16.02 -13.21 11.25
N GLU A 374 16.31 -14.32 10.55
CA GLU A 374 17.01 -15.49 11.09
C GLU A 374 18.42 -15.16 11.59
N ALA A 375 19.07 -14.16 10.99
CA ALA A 375 20.37 -13.64 11.42
C ALA A 375 20.25 -12.53 12.49
N ASN A 376 19.08 -12.32 13.10
CA ASN A 376 18.77 -11.23 14.04
C ASN A 376 18.97 -9.82 13.44
N ILE A 377 18.85 -9.68 12.13
CA ILE A 377 18.92 -8.40 11.43
C ILE A 377 17.49 -7.93 11.16
N THR A 378 17.12 -6.80 11.76
CA THR A 378 15.77 -6.25 11.65
C THR A 378 15.62 -5.41 10.39
N THR A 379 14.39 -5.25 9.90
CA THR A 379 14.10 -4.54 8.65
C THR A 379 13.09 -3.41 8.88
N ASN A 380 13.41 -2.24 8.33
CA ASN A 380 12.51 -1.09 8.22
C ASN A 380 12.24 -0.77 6.75
N PHE A 381 10.97 -0.57 6.39
CA PHE A 381 10.57 -0.21 5.03
C PHE A 381 9.94 1.17 4.94
N TYR A 382 10.34 1.95 3.95
CA TYR A 382 9.80 3.29 3.72
C TYR A 382 9.44 3.56 2.25
N VAL A 383 8.51 4.45 1.93
CA VAL A 383 7.47 5.01 2.80
C VAL A 383 6.17 4.22 2.58
N VAL A 384 5.66 3.56 3.63
CA VAL A 384 4.48 2.68 3.53
C VAL A 384 3.25 3.41 4.07
N ASN A 385 2.39 3.92 3.18
CA ASN A 385 1.20 4.70 3.60
C ASN A 385 -0.10 3.90 3.52
N GLU A 386 -0.14 2.89 2.66
CA GLU A 386 -1.38 2.18 2.35
C GLU A 386 -1.60 0.98 3.26
N PRO A 387 -2.82 0.80 3.82
CA PRO A 387 -3.15 -0.36 4.65
C PRO A 387 -2.87 -1.73 4.01
N TRP A 388 -3.06 -1.85 2.69
CA TRP A 388 -2.77 -3.08 1.97
C TRP A 388 -1.27 -3.36 1.85
N LEU A 389 -0.45 -2.32 1.67
CA LEU A 389 1.00 -2.45 1.58
C LEU A 389 1.59 -2.74 2.96
N TYR A 390 1.07 -2.11 4.01
CA TYR A 390 1.39 -2.44 5.39
C TYR A 390 1.06 -3.90 5.73
N SER A 391 -0.09 -4.39 5.25
CA SER A 391 -0.47 -5.80 5.41
C SER A 391 0.54 -6.72 4.75
N LEU A 392 1.01 -6.39 3.54
CA LEU A 392 2.02 -7.18 2.83
C LEU A 392 3.37 -7.18 3.58
N ALA A 393 3.80 -6.03 4.10
CA ALA A 393 5.01 -5.92 4.91
C ALA A 393 4.90 -6.75 6.20
N TRP A 394 3.76 -6.69 6.88
CA TRP A 394 3.48 -7.51 8.07
C TRP A 394 3.52 -9.00 7.75
N CYS A 395 2.79 -9.44 6.73
CA CYS A 395 2.80 -10.85 6.32
C CYS A 395 4.20 -11.35 5.95
N SER A 396 5.03 -10.49 5.35
CA SER A 396 6.41 -10.82 4.97
C SER A 396 7.38 -10.87 6.16
N GLY A 397 6.99 -10.41 7.34
CA GLY A 397 7.84 -10.39 8.55
C GLY A 397 8.67 -9.12 8.71
N ALA A 398 8.25 -7.99 8.14
CA ALA A 398 8.90 -6.70 8.40
C ALA A 398 8.84 -6.34 9.89
N HIS A 399 9.92 -5.76 10.43
CA HIS A 399 9.96 -5.40 11.86
C HIS A 399 9.38 -4.01 12.11
N SER A 400 9.59 -3.08 11.18
CA SER A 400 9.02 -1.74 11.23
C SER A 400 8.75 -1.18 9.84
N VAL A 401 7.91 -0.15 9.78
CA VAL A 401 7.73 0.67 8.58
C VAL A 401 7.78 2.14 8.94
N THR A 402 8.32 2.95 8.03
CA THR A 402 8.22 4.41 8.09
C THR A 402 7.03 4.86 7.24
N THR A 403 6.15 5.69 7.80
CA THR A 403 4.85 6.02 7.20
C THR A 403 4.45 7.49 7.43
N ASN A 404 3.78 8.07 6.44
CA ASN A 404 3.07 9.35 6.59
C ASN A 404 1.71 9.18 7.30
N ALA A 405 1.20 7.94 7.36
CA ALA A 405 -0.18 7.59 7.66
C ALA A 405 -0.32 6.83 8.99
N VAL A 406 0.47 7.19 10.01
CA VAL A 406 0.51 6.48 11.31
C VAL A 406 -0.89 6.22 11.86
N HIS A 407 -1.76 7.24 11.82
CA HIS A 407 -3.15 7.16 12.27
C HIS A 407 -4.01 6.12 11.54
N LEU A 408 -3.74 5.84 10.26
CA LEU A 408 -4.48 4.82 9.50
C LEU A 408 -3.96 3.41 9.80
N LEU A 409 -2.64 3.26 9.96
CA LEU A 409 -2.01 1.95 10.12
C LEU A 409 -2.05 1.44 11.57
N LYS A 410 -2.13 2.35 12.55
CA LYS A 410 -2.25 2.01 13.98
C LYS A 410 -3.47 1.13 14.25
N ASP A 411 -4.60 1.39 13.59
CA ASP A 411 -5.86 0.72 13.87
C ASP A 411 -5.98 -0.67 13.23
N LEU A 412 -5.01 -1.07 12.39
CA LEU A 412 -4.97 -2.40 11.80
C LEU A 412 -4.61 -3.45 12.86
N SER A 413 -5.58 -4.21 13.33
CA SER A 413 -5.38 -5.34 14.25
C SER A 413 -4.91 -6.63 13.56
N GLN A 414 -5.08 -6.73 12.25
CA GLN A 414 -4.64 -7.86 11.42
C GLN A 414 -4.41 -7.40 9.96
N PRO A 415 -3.60 -8.12 9.17
CA PRO A 415 -3.43 -7.84 7.74
C PRO A 415 -4.77 -7.94 7.00
N LEU A 416 -5.02 -7.00 6.08
CA LEU A 416 -6.29 -6.92 5.35
C LEU A 416 -6.58 -8.14 4.45
N PHE A 417 -5.52 -8.80 3.98
CA PHE A 417 -5.57 -9.92 3.03
C PHE A 417 -4.99 -11.21 3.61
N LEU A 418 -5.04 -11.38 4.95
CA LEU A 418 -4.57 -12.60 5.59
C LEU A 418 -5.47 -13.77 5.19
N MET A 419 -4.91 -14.75 4.47
CA MET A 419 -5.57 -15.99 4.12
C MET A 419 -4.95 -17.13 4.95
N VAL A 420 -5.78 -17.76 5.78
CA VAL A 420 -5.34 -18.84 6.69
C VAL A 420 -5.55 -20.19 6.05
N SER A 421 -4.45 -20.93 5.81
CA SER A 421 -4.51 -22.31 5.31
C SER A 421 -5.21 -23.21 6.34
N GLY A 422 -6.22 -23.97 5.89
CA GLY A 422 -7.02 -24.87 6.74
C GLY A 422 -8.25 -24.23 7.41
N SER A 423 -8.49 -22.92 7.25
CA SER A 423 -9.75 -22.31 7.69
C SER A 423 -10.90 -22.72 6.77
N PRO A 424 -12.10 -23.05 7.28
CA PRO A 424 -13.25 -23.36 6.41
C PRO A 424 -13.62 -22.17 5.50
N LEU A 425 -13.19 -20.95 5.82
CA LEU A 425 -13.30 -19.74 4.97
C LEU A 425 -12.59 -19.88 3.61
N CYS A 426 -11.47 -20.62 3.55
CA CYS A 426 -10.76 -20.91 2.29
C CYS A 426 -11.63 -21.73 1.31
N LEU A 427 -12.62 -22.47 1.83
CA LEU A 427 -13.63 -23.22 1.06
C LEU A 427 -15.02 -22.55 1.07
N ARG A 428 -15.31 -21.68 2.04
CA ARG A 428 -16.63 -21.04 2.22
C ARG A 428 -16.81 -19.81 1.34
N GLU A 429 -15.77 -19.05 1.01
CA GLU A 429 -15.90 -17.92 0.07
C GLU A 429 -16.00 -18.36 -1.40
N ILE A 430 -15.70 -19.62 -1.71
CA ILE A 430 -16.05 -20.25 -3.00
C ILE A 430 -17.54 -20.68 -3.00
N ASN A 431 -18.19 -20.74 -1.83
CA ASN A 431 -19.59 -21.09 -1.67
C ASN A 431 -20.41 -19.88 -1.19
N LEU A 432 -20.64 -18.90 -2.06
CA LEU A 432 -21.66 -17.88 -1.82
C LEU A 432 -23.07 -18.53 -1.78
N PRO A 433 -23.98 -18.07 -0.91
CA PRO A 433 -25.31 -18.64 -0.77
C PRO A 433 -26.15 -18.33 -2.02
N SER A 434 -26.69 -19.40 -2.59
CA SER A 434 -27.66 -19.41 -3.66
C SER A 434 -28.95 -18.70 -3.27
N GLY A 435 -29.34 -17.69 -4.05
CA GLY A 435 -30.55 -16.91 -3.78
C GLY A 435 -31.00 -16.02 -4.94
N ARG A 436 -31.55 -16.65 -5.98
CA ARG A 436 -32.39 -16.07 -7.06
C ARG A 436 -31.70 -15.12 -8.05
N ASN A 437 -31.27 -15.73 -9.17
CA ASN A 437 -31.43 -15.27 -10.57
C ASN A 437 -30.17 -15.56 -11.40
N PHE A 438 -29.81 -16.83 -11.57
CA PHE A 438 -28.99 -17.29 -12.69
C PHE A 438 -29.31 -18.75 -12.97
N ARG A 439 -30.29 -18.99 -13.86
CA ARG A 439 -30.48 -20.29 -14.52
C ARG A 439 -29.70 -20.22 -15.83
N ILE A 440 -28.40 -20.49 -15.76
CA ILE A 440 -27.45 -20.95 -16.79
C ILE A 440 -26.13 -21.02 -16.00
N ILE A 441 -25.36 -22.11 -16.11
CA ILE A 441 -24.29 -22.58 -15.21
C ILE A 441 -24.82 -23.55 -14.13
N SER A 442 -25.17 -24.75 -14.55
CA SER A 442 -25.37 -25.91 -13.67
C SER A 442 -24.80 -27.13 -14.36
N LEU A 443 -23.47 -27.24 -14.39
CA LEU A 443 -22.76 -28.44 -14.82
C LEU A 443 -21.33 -28.48 -14.25
N PHE A 444 -21.16 -28.08 -12.99
CA PHE A 444 -19.84 -28.06 -12.33
C PHE A 444 -19.81 -28.60 -10.88
N VAL A 445 -20.80 -29.41 -10.45
CA VAL A 445 -20.85 -29.89 -9.05
C VAL A 445 -21.07 -31.42 -8.88
N ILE A 446 -21.11 -32.24 -9.94
CA ILE A 446 -21.57 -33.65 -9.79
C ILE A 446 -20.50 -34.76 -9.89
N LEU A 447 -19.22 -34.51 -10.18
CA LEU A 447 -18.27 -35.62 -10.48
C LEU A 447 -16.94 -35.65 -9.71
N SER A 448 -16.96 -35.32 -8.42
CA SER A 448 -15.92 -35.83 -7.53
C SER A 448 -16.44 -35.90 -6.10
N TRP A 449 -16.99 -37.06 -5.73
CA TRP A 449 -16.90 -37.63 -4.39
C TRP A 449 -17.56 -39.01 -4.39
N THR A 450 -16.92 -39.96 -5.05
CA THR A 450 -17.10 -41.38 -4.78
C THR A 450 -15.73 -42.06 -4.74
N THR A 451 -15.56 -42.87 -3.68
CA THR A 451 -14.51 -43.86 -3.39
C THR A 451 -13.34 -43.48 -2.46
N ASN A 452 -13.55 -43.87 -1.19
CA ASN A 452 -12.64 -44.50 -0.21
C ASN A 452 -11.54 -43.64 0.45
N CYS A 453 -11.39 -43.59 1.79
CA CYS A 453 -11.46 -44.71 2.74
C CYS A 453 -11.96 -44.31 4.15
N ARG A 454 -12.58 -45.31 4.79
CA ARG A 454 -13.13 -45.38 6.17
C ARG A 454 -12.11 -45.01 7.26
N VAL A 455 -12.59 -44.59 8.44
CA VAL A 455 -12.59 -45.38 9.71
C VAL A 455 -13.53 -44.74 10.76
N LYS A 456 -14.51 -45.55 11.22
CA LYS A 456 -15.21 -45.67 12.53
C LYS A 456 -15.31 -44.43 13.45
N LYS A 457 -16.46 -44.14 14.08
CA LYS A 457 -17.09 -44.99 15.12
C LYS A 457 -18.53 -44.55 15.43
N HIS A 458 -19.36 -45.55 15.74
CA HIS A 458 -20.71 -45.47 16.30
C HIS A 458 -20.95 -44.35 17.32
N LEU A 459 -22.05 -43.61 17.14
CA LEU A 459 -22.78 -42.97 18.24
C LEU A 459 -23.77 -44.00 18.80
N GLY A 460 -23.47 -44.49 20.00
CA GLY A 460 -24.44 -45.12 20.89
C GLY A 460 -25.16 -44.06 21.71
N HIS A 461 -26.45 -44.30 21.90
CA HIS A 461 -27.42 -43.52 22.66
C HIS A 461 -27.08 -43.37 24.16
N SER A 462 -27.76 -42.39 24.77
CA SER A 462 -27.98 -42.16 26.22
C SER A 462 -26.85 -41.43 26.97
N SER A 463 -27.08 -40.56 27.96
CA SER A 463 -28.24 -39.81 28.44
C SER A 463 -27.74 -38.88 29.55
N HIS A 464 -28.42 -37.75 29.75
CA HIS A 464 -28.57 -37.02 31.01
C HIS A 464 -27.45 -36.16 31.63
N ARG A 465 -27.88 -34.90 31.91
CA ARG A 465 -27.58 -34.00 33.04
C ARG A 465 -26.17 -33.37 33.02
N SER A 466 -25.99 -32.06 33.22
CA SER A 466 -26.69 -31.16 34.14
C SER A 466 -26.42 -29.68 33.83
N LEU A 467 -27.47 -28.84 33.96
CA LEU A 467 -27.52 -27.57 34.71
C LEU A 467 -26.32 -26.60 34.51
N PHE A 468 -26.39 -25.45 33.83
CA PHE A 468 -27.29 -24.30 34.01
C PHE A 468 -27.78 -24.10 35.45
N LYS A 469 -26.98 -23.35 36.22
CA LYS A 469 -27.19 -22.63 37.50
C LYS A 469 -25.78 -22.23 37.97
N ASP A 470 -25.38 -21.00 38.29
CA ASP A 470 -26.04 -19.73 38.53
C ASP A 470 -24.99 -18.59 38.40
N PHE A 471 -25.49 -17.35 38.41
CA PHE A 471 -24.81 -16.09 38.77
C PHE A 471 -23.93 -15.36 37.73
N LYS A 472 -24.55 -14.42 36.98
CA LYS A 472 -24.63 -13.02 37.46
C LYS A 472 -25.61 -12.18 36.62
N GLN A 473 -26.76 -11.96 37.24
CA GLN A 473 -27.64 -10.83 37.05
C GLN A 473 -26.93 -9.56 37.54
N LEU A 474 -26.79 -8.54 36.69
CA LEU A 474 -26.61 -7.12 37.04
C LEU A 474 -26.57 -6.31 35.73
N ALA A 475 -27.74 -5.84 35.28
CA ALA A 475 -27.91 -4.58 34.54
C ALA A 475 -29.38 -4.41 34.08
N SER A 476 -30.30 -4.21 35.02
CA SER A 476 -31.44 -3.32 34.79
C SER A 476 -31.96 -2.75 36.12
N GLN A 477 -31.99 -1.42 36.17
CA GLN A 477 -32.62 -0.54 37.19
C GLN A 477 -31.87 -0.32 38.52
N SER A 478 -30.90 0.61 38.49
CA SER A 478 -30.84 1.83 39.33
C SER A 478 -29.55 2.58 39.02
#